data_AF-A0A1Z3HLZ9-F1
#
_entry.id   AF-A0A1Z3HLZ9-F1
#
_cell.length_a   1.000
_cell.length_b   1.000
_cell.length_c   1.000
_cell.angle_alpha   90.00
_cell.angle_beta   90.00
_cell.angle_gamma   90.00
#
_symmetry.space_group_name_H-M   'P 1'
#
loop_
_entity.id
_entity.type
_entity.pdbx_description
1 polymer ?
#
loop_
_entity_poly.entity_id
_entity_poly.type
_entity_poly.pdbx_seq_one_letter_code
_entity_poly.pdbx_strand_id
1 'polypeptide(L)'
;MSFESRLAQHLQVEGDVMYGAYWCPHCADQKEMFDQASDQIPYVECDSKGENAQPQLCQQKGVQGYPTWEINGELYPGVRSLDEIAELSGFVADPSRSQ
;
A
#
# COMPACT_ATOMS: atom_id res chain seq x y z
N MET A 1 9.58 -16.17 -6.52
CA MET A 1 8.90 -14.97 -5.99
C MET A 1 7.40 -15.17 -6.10
N SER A 2 6.65 -14.89 -5.04
CA SER A 2 5.19 -14.98 -5.02
C SER A 2 4.54 -13.79 -5.76
N PHE A 3 3.21 -13.76 -5.85
CA PHE A 3 2.50 -12.63 -6.47
C PHE A 3 2.65 -11.38 -5.61
N GLU A 4 2.44 -11.53 -4.30
CA GLU A 4 2.54 -10.51 -3.25
C GLU A 4 3.93 -9.86 -3.28
N SER A 5 4.99 -10.67 -3.34
CA SER A 5 6.37 -10.17 -3.40
C SER A 5 6.68 -9.40 -4.68
N ARG A 6 6.17 -9.83 -5.84
CA ARG A 6 6.38 -9.08 -7.09
C ARG A 6 5.57 -7.79 -7.10
N LEU A 7 4.34 -7.81 -6.59
CA LEU A 7 3.51 -6.63 -6.47
C LEU A 7 4.11 -5.61 -5.50
N ALA A 8 4.57 -6.04 -4.32
CA ALA A 8 5.23 -5.14 -3.37
C ALA A 8 6.48 -4.49 -3.97
N GLN A 9 7.28 -5.25 -4.72
CA GLN A 9 8.44 -4.71 -5.44
C GLN A 9 8.04 -3.73 -6.54
N HIS A 10 6.97 -4.00 -7.29
CA HIS A 10 6.43 -3.08 -8.28
C HIS A 10 6.02 -1.74 -7.65
N LEU A 11 5.27 -1.78 -6.55
CA LEU A 11 4.85 -0.59 -5.82
C LEU A 11 6.04 0.26 -5.32
N GLN A 12 7.13 -0.39 -4.88
CA GLN A 12 8.37 0.32 -4.54
C GLN A 12 8.98 1.06 -5.73
N VAL A 13 8.98 0.45 -6.92
CA VAL A 13 9.57 1.03 -8.13
C VAL A 13 8.74 2.21 -8.63
N GLU A 14 7.42 2.08 -8.64
CA GLU A 14 6.51 3.14 -9.09
C GLU A 14 6.35 4.26 -8.05
N GLY A 15 6.75 4.01 -6.80
CA GLY A 15 6.58 4.97 -5.71
C GLY A 15 5.15 5.07 -5.20
N ASP A 16 4.39 4.00 -5.35
CA ASP A 16 3.03 3.86 -4.81
C ASP A 16 3.09 3.55 -3.32
N VAL A 17 2.34 4.30 -2.51
CA VAL A 17 2.51 4.32 -1.05
C VAL A 17 1.20 4.04 -0.33
N MET A 18 1.26 3.23 0.71
CA MET A 18 0.19 3.10 1.69
C MET A 18 0.39 4.06 2.86
N TYR A 19 -0.58 4.94 3.09
CA TYR A 19 -0.68 5.78 4.28
C TYR A 19 -1.54 5.09 5.32
N GLY A 20 -1.05 4.98 6.55
CA GLY A 20 -1.81 4.35 7.62
C GLY A 20 -1.33 4.75 9.02
N ALA A 21 -1.84 4.04 10.02
CA ALA A 21 -1.39 4.19 11.40
C ALA A 21 -1.05 2.83 12.00
N TYR A 22 -0.04 2.76 12.87
CA TYR A 22 0.42 1.50 13.47
C TYR A 22 -0.68 0.75 14.26
N TRP A 23 -1.64 1.48 14.82
CA TRP A 23 -2.75 0.94 15.61
C TRP A 23 -4.00 0.61 14.78
N CYS A 24 -4.00 0.97 13.49
CA CYS A 24 -5.18 0.85 12.63
C CYS A 24 -5.39 -0.62 12.23
N PRO A 25 -6.51 -1.26 12.62
CA PRO A 25 -6.75 -2.67 12.32
C PRO A 25 -6.86 -2.93 10.82
N HIS A 26 -7.52 -2.05 10.08
CA HIS A 26 -7.62 -2.15 8.62
C HIS A 26 -6.26 -2.03 7.90
N CYS A 27 -5.31 -1.33 8.52
CA CYS A 27 -3.96 -1.22 8.01
C CYS A 27 -3.19 -2.52 8.25
N ALA A 28 -3.46 -3.20 9.38
CA ALA A 28 -2.96 -4.55 9.63
C ALA A 28 -3.59 -5.55 8.65
N ASP A 29 -4.91 -5.49 8.42
CA ASP A 29 -5.61 -6.34 7.44
C ASP A 29 -4.99 -6.19 6.04
N GLN A 30 -4.75 -4.94 5.61
CA GLN A 30 -4.13 -4.67 4.31
C GLN A 30 -2.70 -5.23 4.22
N LYS A 31 -1.90 -5.13 5.29
CA LYS A 31 -0.53 -5.68 5.35
C LYS A 31 -0.54 -7.21 5.31
N GLU A 32 -1.46 -7.84 6.04
CA GLU A 32 -1.58 -9.30 6.08
C GLU A 32 -1.85 -9.90 4.70
N MET A 33 -2.58 -9.19 3.84
CA MET A 33 -2.78 -9.62 2.44
C MET A 33 -1.47 -9.79 1.67
N PHE A 34 -0.43 -9.02 1.99
CA PHE A 34 0.90 -9.16 1.36
C PHE A 34 1.76 -10.27 1.97
N ASP A 35 1.29 -10.97 3.00
CA ASP A 35 1.98 -12.08 3.67
C ASP A 35 3.45 -11.69 4.01
N GLN A 36 4.43 -12.50 3.58
CA GLN A 36 5.86 -12.27 3.80
C GLN A 36 6.41 -11.03 3.07
N ALA A 37 5.64 -10.44 2.15
CA ALA A 37 6.01 -9.22 1.44
C ALA A 37 5.48 -7.94 2.12
N SER A 38 4.78 -8.07 3.25
CA SER A 38 4.24 -6.91 4.00
C SER A 38 5.29 -5.87 4.37
N ASP A 39 6.51 -6.28 4.74
CA ASP A 39 7.61 -5.35 5.07
C ASP A 39 8.23 -4.67 3.84
N GLN A 40 7.87 -5.12 2.64
CA GLN A 40 8.36 -4.54 1.37
C GLN A 40 7.41 -3.44 0.86
N ILE A 41 6.17 -3.36 1.32
CA ILE A 41 5.27 -2.31 0.78
C ILE A 41 5.77 -0.93 1.23
N PRO A 42 5.80 0.08 0.34
CA PRO A 42 6.06 1.45 0.77
C PRO A 42 4.95 1.91 1.73
N TYR A 43 5.33 2.28 2.94
CA TYR A 43 4.41 2.67 4.00
C TYR A 43 4.81 4.00 4.63
N VAL A 44 3.82 4.88 4.82
CA VAL A 44 3.96 6.11 5.59
C VAL A 44 3.09 6.02 6.84
N GLU A 45 3.75 6.15 7.99
CA GLU A 45 3.11 6.23 9.29
C GLU A 45 2.55 7.64 9.53
N CYS A 46 1.24 7.75 9.65
CA CYS A 46 0.52 9.02 9.79
C CYS A 46 0.23 9.42 11.24
N ASP A 47 0.41 8.53 12.23
CA ASP A 47 0.27 8.89 13.64
C ASP A 47 1.62 9.31 14.23
N SER A 48 1.68 10.52 14.81
CA SER A 48 2.88 11.08 15.44
C SER A 48 3.54 10.21 16.53
N LYS A 49 2.81 9.24 17.09
CA LYS A 49 3.32 8.31 18.11
C LYS A 49 3.98 7.06 17.51
N GLY A 50 3.84 6.84 16.21
CA GLY A 50 4.46 5.73 15.50
C GLY A 50 5.94 5.99 15.18
N GLU A 51 6.64 4.94 14.77
CA GLU A 51 8.05 5.02 14.38
C GLU A 51 8.22 5.71 13.01
N ASN A 52 9.20 6.61 12.90
CA ASN A 52 9.47 7.38 11.67
C ASN A 52 8.21 8.06 11.08
N ALA A 53 7.31 8.49 11.97
CA ALA A 53 6.02 9.07 11.58
C ALA A 53 6.17 10.37 10.78
N GLN A 54 5.29 10.56 9.80
CA GLN A 54 5.20 11.72 8.93
C GLN A 54 3.76 12.28 8.86
N PRO A 55 3.14 12.66 10.00
CA PRO A 55 1.76 13.14 10.03
C PRO A 55 1.53 14.38 9.14
N GLN A 56 2.52 15.26 9.01
CA GLN A 56 2.42 16.44 8.15
C GLN A 56 2.34 16.07 6.66
N LEU A 57 3.05 15.01 6.24
CA LEU A 57 2.95 14.51 4.86
C LEU A 57 1.54 13.99 4.57
N CYS A 58 0.97 13.20 5.48
CA CYS A 58 -0.39 12.68 5.33
C CYS A 58 -1.43 13.80 5.23
N GLN A 59 -1.28 14.87 6.04
CA GLN A 59 -2.12 16.07 5.95
C GLN A 59 -1.96 16.80 4.61
N GLN A 60 -0.72 16.99 4.14
CA GLN A 60 -0.44 17.68 2.88
C GLN A 60 -0.99 16.91 1.67
N LYS A 61 -0.92 15.58 1.70
CA LYS A 61 -1.50 14.70 0.68
C LYS A 61 -3.03 14.69 0.71
N GLY A 62 -3.64 15.07 1.83
CA GLY A 62 -5.10 15.06 1.99
C GLY A 62 -5.65 13.70 2.39
N VAL A 63 -4.88 12.89 3.12
CA VAL A 63 -5.33 11.60 3.66
C VAL A 63 -6.38 11.84 4.74
N GLN A 64 -7.60 11.31 4.54
CA GLN A 64 -8.75 11.51 5.45
C GLN A 64 -9.09 10.28 6.30
N GLY A 65 -8.52 9.12 5.96
CA GLY A 65 -8.77 7.86 6.65
C GLY A 65 -7.69 6.83 6.34
N TYR A 66 -7.69 5.73 7.11
CA TYR A 66 -6.65 4.71 7.02
C TYR A 66 -7.24 3.31 6.77
N PRO A 67 -6.57 2.46 5.96
CA PRO A 67 -5.46 2.85 5.09
C PRO A 67 -5.94 3.76 3.94
N THR A 68 -5.02 4.49 3.32
CA THR A 68 -5.23 5.14 2.02
C THR A 68 -4.04 4.82 1.15
N TRP A 69 -4.28 4.36 -0.08
CA TRP A 69 -3.23 4.15 -1.07
C TRP A 69 -3.06 5.41 -1.93
N GLU A 70 -1.84 5.85 -2.16
CA GLU A 70 -1.50 6.73 -3.29
C GLU A 70 -0.91 5.86 -4.38
N ILE A 71 -1.63 5.73 -5.48
CA ILE A 71 -1.20 4.93 -6.64
C ILE A 71 -1.25 5.82 -7.87
N ASN A 72 -0.15 5.91 -8.62
CA ASN A 72 -0.04 6.81 -9.77
C ASN A 72 -0.42 8.28 -9.47
N GLY A 73 -0.20 8.72 -8.22
CA GLY A 73 -0.52 10.06 -7.73
C GLY A 73 -2.00 10.29 -7.35
N GLU A 74 -2.86 9.28 -7.48
CA GLU A 74 -4.25 9.34 -7.05
C GLU A 74 -4.45 8.67 -5.69
N LEU A 75 -5.33 9.26 -4.85
CA LEU A 75 -5.64 8.72 -3.53
C LEU A 75 -6.85 7.80 -3.54
N TYR A 76 -6.67 6.63 -2.97
CA TYR A 76 -7.67 5.59 -2.85
C TYR A 76 -7.86 5.16 -1.38
N PRO A 77 -8.90 5.68 -0.70
CA PRO A 77 -9.17 5.34 0.70
C PRO A 77 -9.65 3.90 0.86
N GLY A 78 -9.30 3.30 2.00
CA GLY A 78 -9.76 1.98 2.44
C GLY A 78 -8.84 0.84 2.04
N VAL A 79 -9.17 -0.34 2.58
CA VAL A 79 -8.52 -1.60 2.25
C VAL A 79 -8.87 -1.99 0.81
N ARG A 80 -7.89 -2.50 0.07
CA ARG A 80 -8.01 -2.97 -1.30
C ARG A 80 -7.48 -4.37 -1.45
N SER A 81 -8.11 -5.15 -2.34
CA SER A 81 -7.56 -6.45 -2.72
C SER A 81 -6.23 -6.25 -3.45
N LEU A 82 -5.37 -7.28 -3.41
CA LEU A 82 -4.11 -7.22 -4.14
C LEU A 82 -4.33 -7.10 -5.66
N ASP A 83 -5.38 -7.73 -6.19
CA ASP A 83 -5.73 -7.64 -7.61
C ASP A 83 -6.11 -6.21 -8.00
N GLU A 84 -6.86 -5.50 -7.14
CA GLU A 84 -7.20 -4.09 -7.38
C GLU A 84 -5.96 -3.19 -7.31
N ILE A 85 -5.07 -3.41 -6.33
CA ILE A 85 -3.80 -2.68 -6.24
C ILE A 85 -2.93 -2.95 -7.48
N ALA A 86 -2.91 -4.20 -7.96
CA ALA A 86 -2.21 -4.56 -9.19
C ALA A 86 -2.78 -3.84 -10.42
N GLU A 87 -4.10 -3.82 -10.58
CA GLU A 87 -4.76 -3.13 -11.68
C GLU A 87 -4.48 -1.62 -11.66
N LEU A 88 -4.65 -0.98 -10.48
CA LEU A 88 -4.44 0.46 -10.30
C LEU A 88 -2.98 0.88 -10.55
N SER A 89 -2.02 0.06 -10.13
CA SER A 89 -0.58 0.34 -10.27
C SER A 89 -0.03 -0.05 -11.66
N GLY A 90 -0.85 -0.63 -12.54
CA GLY A 90 -0.39 -1.13 -13.84
C GLY A 90 0.53 -2.35 -13.74
N PHE A 91 0.49 -3.08 -12.61
CA PHE A 91 1.27 -4.28 -12.43
C PHE A 91 0.80 -5.39 -13.37
N VAL A 92 1.66 -5.78 -14.30
CA VAL A 92 1.43 -6.94 -15.18
C VAL A 92 2.06 -8.16 -14.54
N ALA A 93 1.28 -8.94 -13.79
CA ALA A 93 1.65 -10.31 -13.47
C ALA A 93 1.68 -11.10 -14.78
N ASP A 94 2.86 -11.62 -15.16
CA ASP A 94 3.13 -12.46 -16.33
C ASP A 94 1.86 -13.06 -16.99
N PRO A 95 1.58 -12.76 -18.28
CA PRO A 95 0.33 -13.13 -18.97
C PRO A 95 0.06 -14.64 -19.05
N SER A 96 0.95 -15.51 -18.58
CA SER A 96 0.69 -16.96 -18.50
C SER A 96 -0.34 -17.38 -17.42
N ARG A 97 -0.94 -16.45 -16.67
CA ARG A 97 -2.03 -16.71 -15.70
C ARG A 97 -3.42 -16.29 -16.17
N SER A 98 -3.68 -16.30 -17.47
CA SER A 98 -5.02 -16.55 -17.97
C SER A 98 -5.22 -18.06 -18.16
N GLN A 99 -5.61 -18.76 -17.09
CA GLN A 99 -6.27 -20.07 -17.15
C GLN A 99 -7.38 -20.12 -16.13
#